data_AF-A0AAE3K453-F1
#
_entry.id   AF-A0AAE3K453-F1
#
_cell.length_a   1.000
_cell.length_b   1.000
_cell.length_c   1.000
_cell.angle_alpha   90.00
_cell.angle_beta   90.00
_cell.angle_gamma   90.00
#
_symmetry.space_group_name_H-M   'P 1'
#
loop_
_entity.id
_entity.type
_entity.pdbx_description
1 polymer ?
#
loop_
_entity_poly.entity_id
_entity_poly.type
_entity_poly.pdbx_seq_one_letter_code
_entity_poly.pdbx_strand_id
1 'polypeptide(L)'
;MNDKEINERIGKAFVSATPDIRGRILSDAGERKENMTNIIIPKKKKILTRAFAGIAACLIVAAGIFAGGFLKKLNRDVASTVSLDVNPGIEIDVNRKERVLEVRAMNADAERVIGDMDFTGSTLDVTVNALIGSMLGKGYISTDANSVLISVVGGSEGLRERLTAEITELLDTDGISGAVLSQNVTVSGELKTAAEKYGITEGKAQLIDRIIKNDPRHTFETLAGLSINELNLISAGKTLDNVSSSGKPSENLYIGAEKAKNIALAHASVAESDVRELEVGFDTEDGMIVYEVEFKSAGYEYDYEIDAKTGNIIKAEKEADDDVPPATDTPDTGNTITAEEAKAIALKHAGVKAENAVFDKTEKDHEDGRLVYEVEFKSAGYEYDYEIDAKTGEILKAEKESDDVEPPIPVTGDTITADEAKSIALKHA
;
A
#
# COMPACT_ATOMS: atom_id res chain seq x y z
N MET A 1 -10.56 -3.84 64.27
CA MET A 1 -9.47 -2.91 63.91
C MET A 1 -10.14 -1.63 63.45
N ASN A 2 -9.85 -0.50 64.09
CA ASN A 2 -10.50 0.78 63.81
C ASN A 2 -9.63 1.59 62.82
N ASP A 3 -10.24 2.45 61.98
CA ASP A 3 -9.60 3.16 60.85
C ASP A 3 -8.37 4.01 61.25
N LYS A 4 -8.25 4.32 62.54
CA LYS A 4 -7.11 5.05 63.10
C LYS A 4 -5.83 4.19 63.18
N GLU A 5 -5.95 2.89 63.45
CA GLU A 5 -4.79 1.97 63.52
C GLU A 5 -4.29 1.56 62.13
N ILE A 6 -5.18 1.55 61.12
CA ILE A 6 -4.82 1.27 59.72
C ILE A 6 -4.03 2.46 59.15
N ASN A 7 -4.46 3.69 59.41
CA ASN A 7 -3.77 4.90 58.97
C ASN A 7 -2.40 5.10 59.65
N GLU A 8 -2.24 4.72 60.92
CA GLU A 8 -0.91 4.75 61.58
C GLU A 8 0.07 3.74 60.97
N ARG A 9 -0.42 2.58 60.52
CA ARG A 9 0.43 1.57 59.88
C ARG A 9 0.81 1.95 58.45
N ILE A 10 -0.10 2.58 57.70
CA ILE A 10 0.19 3.13 56.35
C ILE A 10 1.19 4.30 56.44
N GLY A 11 1.07 5.17 57.46
CA GLY A 11 2.02 6.25 57.70
C GLY A 11 3.43 5.78 58.07
N LYS A 12 3.57 4.70 58.85
CA LYS A 12 4.88 4.13 59.21
C LYS A 12 5.56 3.38 58.06
N ALA A 13 4.81 2.82 57.12
CA ALA A 13 5.36 2.17 55.93
C ALA A 13 5.86 3.17 54.87
N PHE A 14 5.30 4.39 54.82
CA PHE A 14 5.70 5.41 53.85
C PHE A 14 6.97 6.18 54.24
N VAL A 15 7.29 6.25 55.54
CA VAL A 15 8.49 6.96 56.04
C VAL A 15 9.75 6.08 55.99
N SER A 16 9.65 4.76 55.80
CA SER A 16 10.80 3.85 55.80
C SER A 16 11.43 3.54 54.43
N ALA A 17 11.02 4.20 53.34
CA ALA A 17 11.45 3.83 51.98
C ALA A 17 12.17 4.93 51.15
N THR A 18 12.51 6.08 51.72
CA THR A 18 13.40 7.05 51.03
C THR A 18 14.44 7.63 52.00
N PRO A 19 15.75 7.33 51.82
CA PRO A 19 16.83 7.87 52.65
C PRO A 19 17.04 9.37 52.44
N ASP A 20 17.26 10.10 53.54
CA ASP A 20 17.65 11.51 53.55
C ASP A 20 19.14 11.65 53.16
N ILE A 21 19.38 12.11 51.93
CA ILE A 21 20.73 12.34 51.36
C ILE A 21 21.23 13.78 51.54
N ARG A 22 20.55 14.65 52.33
CA ARG A 22 21.02 16.02 52.59
C ARG A 22 22.40 16.07 53.26
N GLY A 23 22.72 15.10 54.11
CA GLY A 23 24.00 15.06 54.84
C GLY A 23 25.23 14.82 53.95
N ARG A 24 25.06 14.10 52.82
CA ARG A 24 26.16 13.80 51.88
C ARG A 24 26.51 14.96 50.94
N ILE A 25 25.56 15.85 50.65
CA ILE A 25 25.80 17.01 49.78
C ILE A 25 26.47 18.16 50.56
N LEU A 26 26.25 18.23 51.87
CA LEU A 26 26.84 19.27 52.73
C LEU A 26 28.28 18.97 53.19
N SER A 27 28.78 17.73 53.05
CA SER A 27 30.17 17.39 53.39
C SER A 27 31.19 17.71 52.28
N ASP A 28 30.77 17.80 51.01
CA ASP A 28 31.67 18.02 49.86
C ASP A 28 31.88 19.50 49.47
N ALA A 29 31.32 20.45 50.22
CA ALA A 29 31.52 21.89 49.99
C ALA A 29 32.26 22.61 51.16
N GLY A 30 32.81 21.85 52.11
CA GLY A 30 33.33 22.36 53.38
C GLY A 30 34.84 22.57 53.50
N GLU A 31 35.65 22.15 52.52
CA GLU A 31 37.11 22.37 52.56
C GLU A 31 37.63 23.01 51.28
N ARG A 32 37.62 24.34 51.26
CA ARG A 32 38.80 25.17 50.92
C ARG A 32 38.39 26.64 50.95
N LYS A 33 38.64 27.26 52.11
CA LYS A 33 38.64 28.70 52.26
C LYS A 33 39.92 29.11 52.96
N GLU A 34 40.97 29.34 52.19
CA GLU A 34 42.02 30.28 52.60
C GLU A 34 42.37 31.20 51.44
N ASN A 35 42.41 32.50 51.77
CA ASN A 35 42.83 33.66 50.99
C ASN A 35 41.72 34.48 50.33
N MET A 36 41.07 35.33 51.14
CA MET A 36 40.95 36.74 50.77
C MET A 36 40.70 37.60 52.01
N THR A 37 41.69 38.43 52.29
CA THR A 37 41.68 39.49 53.29
C THR A 37 40.58 40.51 53.00
N ASN A 38 39.88 40.86 54.08
CA ASN A 38 39.13 42.08 54.41
C ASN A 38 38.88 43.14 53.32
N ILE A 39 37.66 43.69 53.28
CA ILE A 39 37.41 45.10 53.67
C ILE A 39 35.89 45.36 53.87
N ILE A 40 35.55 45.66 55.13
CA ILE A 40 34.68 46.74 55.66
C ILE A 40 33.29 46.96 55.04
N ILE A 41 32.26 46.75 55.87
CA ILE A 41 30.89 47.28 55.70
C ILE A 41 30.74 48.56 56.55
N PRO A 42 30.13 49.65 56.03
CA PRO A 42 29.40 50.57 56.90
C PRO A 42 27.89 50.59 56.60
N LYS A 43 27.17 50.06 57.59
CA LYS A 43 25.85 50.38 58.16
C LYS A 43 24.76 51.10 57.34
N LYS A 44 23.61 50.40 57.32
CA LYS A 44 22.21 50.82 57.08
C LYS A 44 21.79 52.15 57.71
N LYS A 45 20.81 52.83 57.08
CA LYS A 45 19.60 53.34 57.77
C LYS A 45 18.35 53.29 56.86
N LYS A 46 17.22 53.04 57.54
CA LYS A 46 15.91 52.54 57.08
C LYS A 46 15.09 53.60 56.34
N ILE A 47 14.14 53.16 55.48
CA ILE A 47 12.74 53.65 55.45
C ILE A 47 11.83 52.55 54.85
N LEU A 48 10.64 52.49 55.43
CA LEU A 48 9.53 51.57 55.24
C LEU A 48 8.74 51.94 53.97
N THR A 49 8.20 50.95 53.24
CA THR A 49 6.79 50.83 52.75
C THR A 49 6.61 50.24 51.34
N ARG A 50 5.84 49.14 51.31
CA ARG A 50 4.85 48.70 50.30
C ARG A 50 5.32 48.44 48.86
N ALA A 51 5.56 47.16 48.54
CA ALA A 51 5.12 46.51 47.29
C ALA A 51 5.31 44.98 47.38
N PHE A 52 4.26 44.22 47.72
CA PHE A 52 4.26 42.75 47.58
C PHE A 52 2.96 42.21 46.94
N ALA A 53 2.35 42.99 46.04
CA ALA A 53 1.19 42.55 45.25
C ALA A 53 1.47 42.43 43.74
N GLY A 54 2.73 42.62 43.31
CA GLY A 54 3.10 42.56 41.89
C GLY A 54 3.80 41.28 41.43
N ILE A 55 4.32 40.45 42.35
CA ILE A 55 5.18 39.31 41.97
C ILE A 55 4.39 38.02 41.78
N ALA A 56 3.26 37.83 42.48
CA ALA A 56 2.40 36.66 42.29
C ALA A 56 1.60 36.71 40.98
N ALA A 57 1.09 37.90 40.59
CA ALA A 57 0.34 38.06 39.35
C ALA A 57 1.24 37.90 38.10
N CYS A 58 2.48 38.39 38.14
CA CYS A 58 3.42 38.23 37.03
C CYS A 58 3.92 36.78 36.86
N LEU A 59 4.01 35.99 37.93
CA LEU A 59 4.37 34.57 37.82
C LEU A 59 3.22 33.70 37.30
N ILE A 60 1.96 34.01 37.63
CA ILE A 60 0.79 33.30 37.07
C ILE A 60 0.57 33.68 35.60
N VAL A 61 0.78 34.95 35.22
CA VAL A 61 0.71 35.37 33.82
C VAL A 61 1.89 34.85 33.01
N ALA A 62 3.11 34.83 33.56
CA ALA A 62 4.27 34.23 32.90
C ALA A 62 4.14 32.70 32.79
N ALA A 63 3.64 32.01 33.82
CA ALA A 63 3.30 30.58 33.74
C ALA A 63 2.12 30.33 32.79
N GLY A 64 1.15 31.23 32.69
CA GLY A 64 0.04 31.16 31.72
C GLY A 64 0.44 31.47 30.28
N ILE A 65 1.46 32.30 30.06
CA ILE A 65 2.05 32.58 28.74
C ILE A 65 3.04 31.47 28.35
N PHE A 66 3.79 30.91 29.30
CA PHE A 66 4.70 29.79 29.06
C PHE A 66 3.92 28.47 28.90
N ALA A 67 2.94 28.19 29.76
CA ALA A 67 2.00 27.09 29.61
C ALA A 67 1.06 27.32 28.42
N GLY A 68 0.61 28.55 28.16
CA GLY A 68 -0.23 28.90 27.00
C GLY A 68 0.53 28.84 25.67
N GLY A 69 1.82 29.18 25.66
CA GLY A 69 2.72 29.01 24.52
C GLY A 69 3.10 27.55 24.29
N PHE A 70 3.31 26.78 25.37
CA PHE A 70 3.51 25.33 25.33
C PHE A 70 2.23 24.59 24.90
N LEU A 71 1.06 25.00 25.39
CA LEU A 71 -0.27 24.51 24.97
C LEU A 71 -0.58 24.88 23.53
N LYS A 72 -0.19 26.08 23.07
CA LYS A 72 -0.32 26.49 21.65
C LYS A 72 0.62 25.70 20.74
N LYS A 73 1.82 25.35 21.21
CA LYS A 73 2.77 24.48 20.48
C LYS A 73 2.26 23.03 20.40
N LEU A 74 1.78 22.48 21.51
CA LEU A 74 1.13 21.15 21.57
C LEU A 74 -0.10 21.03 20.66
N ASN A 75 -0.81 22.13 20.43
CA ASN A 75 -1.98 22.18 19.55
C ASN A 75 -1.62 22.38 18.06
N ARG A 76 -0.35 22.65 17.71
CA ARG A 76 0.10 22.90 16.32
C ARG A 76 1.10 21.87 15.79
N ASP A 77 1.74 21.08 16.65
CA ASP A 77 2.65 20.03 16.21
C ASP A 77 1.84 18.81 15.73
N VAL A 78 2.18 18.28 14.55
CA VAL A 78 1.64 17.02 14.04
C VAL A 78 2.07 15.90 14.99
N ALA A 79 1.09 15.20 15.54
CA ALA A 79 1.30 14.05 16.41
C ALA A 79 1.13 12.74 15.65
N SER A 80 0.18 12.71 14.73
CA SER A 80 -0.09 11.54 13.89
C SER A 80 -0.62 12.00 12.54
N THR A 81 -0.32 11.22 11.51
CA THR A 81 -0.90 11.37 10.17
C THR A 81 -1.74 10.12 9.91
N VAL A 82 -3.00 10.31 9.53
CA VAL A 82 -3.92 9.25 9.15
C VAL A 82 -4.18 9.36 7.66
N SER A 83 -3.97 8.28 6.92
CA SER A 83 -4.36 8.19 5.51
C SER A 83 -5.64 7.37 5.38
N LEU A 84 -6.50 7.82 4.46
CA LEU A 84 -7.72 7.16 4.05
C LEU A 84 -7.65 6.93 2.53
N ASP A 85 -7.53 5.66 2.15
CA ASP A 85 -7.30 5.25 0.78
C ASP A 85 -8.44 4.34 0.29
N VAL A 86 -8.97 4.64 -0.89
CA VAL A 86 -9.92 3.78 -1.62
C VAL A 86 -9.51 3.78 -3.09
N ASN A 87 -9.80 4.92 -3.72
CA ASN A 87 -9.32 5.48 -4.97
C ASN A 87 -9.98 6.86 -5.12
N PRO A 88 -10.06 7.58 -3.98
CA PRO A 88 -9.13 8.65 -3.67
C PRO A 88 -8.17 8.32 -2.52
N GLY A 89 -7.03 9.03 -2.47
CA GLY A 89 -6.06 8.97 -1.36
C GLY A 89 -6.01 10.31 -0.60
N ILE A 90 -6.31 10.29 0.70
CA ILE A 90 -6.39 11.49 1.55
C ILE A 90 -5.49 11.32 2.76
N GLU A 91 -4.71 12.35 3.11
CA GLU A 91 -3.95 12.41 4.36
C GLU A 91 -4.52 13.45 5.33
N ILE A 92 -4.55 13.11 6.61
CA ILE A 92 -5.10 13.92 7.69
C ILE A 92 -4.04 14.04 8.79
N ASP A 93 -3.49 15.24 8.95
CA ASP A 93 -2.56 15.53 10.03
C ASP A 93 -3.34 15.97 11.27
N VAL A 94 -3.08 15.31 12.41
CA VAL A 94 -3.73 15.61 13.68
C VAL A 94 -2.72 15.91 14.78
N ASN A 95 -3.09 16.79 15.71
CA ASN A 95 -2.31 16.99 16.93
C ASN A 95 -2.61 15.92 17.98
N ARG A 96 -1.96 16.00 19.15
CA ARG A 96 -2.10 15.02 20.25
C ARG A 96 -3.51 14.91 20.86
N LYS A 97 -4.41 15.84 20.54
CA LYS A 97 -5.83 15.83 20.96
C LYS A 97 -6.75 15.33 19.84
N GLU A 98 -6.18 14.73 18.79
CA GLU A 98 -6.89 14.25 17.60
C GLU A 98 -7.74 15.37 16.98
N ARG A 99 -7.17 16.59 16.97
CA ARG A 99 -7.72 17.73 16.26
C ARG A 99 -6.97 17.90 14.96
N VAL A 100 -7.73 18.03 13.88
CA VAL A 100 -7.21 18.16 12.52
C VAL A 100 -6.47 19.49 12.39
N LEU A 101 -5.26 19.39 11.86
CA LEU A 101 -4.42 20.51 11.49
C LEU A 101 -4.57 20.81 10.00
N GLU A 102 -4.51 19.75 9.19
CA GLU A 102 -4.54 19.80 7.73
C GLU A 102 -5.16 18.52 7.17
N VAL A 103 -5.86 18.65 6.04
CA VAL A 103 -6.28 17.53 5.19
C VAL A 103 -5.68 17.76 3.81
N ARG A 104 -4.90 16.81 3.30
CA ARG A 104 -4.23 16.88 2.01
C ARG A 104 -4.85 15.87 1.04
N ALA A 105 -5.15 16.35 -0.17
CA ALA A 105 -5.49 15.49 -1.29
C ALA A 105 -4.21 14.93 -1.92
N MET A 106 -4.13 13.62 -2.10
CA MET A 106 -2.98 12.99 -2.78
C MET A 106 -3.22 12.79 -4.27
N ASN A 107 -4.47 12.90 -4.73
CA ASN A 107 -4.84 12.81 -6.14
C ASN A 107 -6.09 13.65 -6.46
N ALA A 108 -6.41 13.80 -7.74
CA ALA A 108 -7.55 14.61 -8.21
C ALA A 108 -8.90 14.11 -7.66
N ASP A 109 -9.02 12.81 -7.41
CA ASP A 109 -10.22 12.18 -6.87
C ASP A 109 -10.43 12.61 -5.42
N ALA A 110 -9.33 12.77 -4.67
CA ALA A 110 -9.33 13.23 -3.30
C ALA A 110 -9.69 14.70 -3.20
N GLU A 111 -9.20 15.54 -4.12
CA GLU A 111 -9.64 16.93 -4.24
C GLU A 111 -11.15 17.01 -4.46
N ARG A 112 -11.69 16.14 -5.33
CA ARG A 112 -13.14 16.03 -5.52
C ARG A 112 -13.83 15.65 -4.22
N VAL A 113 -13.37 14.63 -3.49
CA VAL A 113 -13.99 14.20 -2.23
C VAL A 113 -13.97 15.28 -1.16
N ILE A 114 -12.84 15.99 -1.00
CA ILE A 114 -12.67 17.07 -0.02
C ILE A 114 -13.50 18.30 -0.39
N GLY A 115 -13.48 18.70 -1.67
CA GLY A 115 -14.20 19.89 -2.15
C GLY A 115 -13.82 21.15 -1.36
N ASP A 116 -14.82 21.93 -0.97
CA ASP A 116 -14.64 23.18 -0.23
C ASP A 116 -14.70 22.99 1.31
N MET A 117 -14.61 21.76 1.81
CA MET A 117 -14.72 21.48 3.24
C MET A 117 -13.46 21.92 4.00
N ASP A 118 -13.63 22.74 5.04
CA ASP A 118 -12.57 23.09 5.99
C ASP A 118 -12.69 22.24 7.26
N PHE A 119 -11.70 21.39 7.48
CA PHE A 119 -11.62 20.50 8.63
C PHE A 119 -10.71 21.04 9.75
N THR A 120 -10.03 22.18 9.57
CA THR A 120 -9.07 22.67 10.56
C THR A 120 -9.73 22.88 11.93
N GLY A 121 -9.21 22.19 12.94
CA GLY A 121 -9.72 22.23 14.31
C GLY A 121 -10.88 21.29 14.61
N SER A 122 -11.43 20.59 13.61
CA SER A 122 -12.42 19.52 13.80
C SER A 122 -11.81 18.31 14.49
N THR A 123 -12.64 17.44 15.06
CA THR A 123 -12.15 16.15 15.54
C THR A 123 -11.85 15.23 14.36
N LEU A 124 -10.90 14.32 14.54
CA LEU A 124 -10.57 13.31 13.54
C LEU A 124 -11.80 12.51 13.12
N ASP A 125 -12.61 12.08 14.08
CA ASP A 125 -13.80 11.25 13.88
C ASP A 125 -14.83 11.94 12.97
N VAL A 126 -15.15 13.21 13.26
CA VAL A 126 -16.05 14.01 12.42
C VAL A 126 -15.50 14.17 11.01
N THR A 127 -14.18 14.31 10.88
CA THR A 127 -13.50 14.47 9.59
C THR A 127 -13.55 13.17 8.79
N VAL A 128 -13.23 12.03 9.40
CA VAL A 128 -13.29 10.71 8.77
C VAL A 128 -14.71 10.40 8.33
N ASN A 129 -15.71 10.62 9.19
CA ASN A 129 -17.10 10.33 8.87
C ASN A 129 -17.61 11.21 7.71
N ALA A 130 -17.23 12.49 7.68
CA ALA A 130 -17.58 13.38 6.58
C ALA A 130 -16.92 12.96 5.26
N LEU A 131 -15.65 12.53 5.29
CA LEU A 131 -14.92 12.07 4.11
C LEU A 131 -15.47 10.74 3.57
N ILE A 132 -15.74 9.77 4.44
CA ILE A 132 -16.41 8.51 4.07
C ILE A 132 -17.79 8.79 3.48
N GLY A 133 -18.60 9.63 4.12
CA GLY A 133 -19.91 10.03 3.60
C GLY A 133 -19.82 10.72 2.23
N SER A 134 -18.81 11.55 2.01
CA SER A 134 -18.54 12.17 0.70
C SER A 134 -18.10 11.13 -0.35
N MET A 135 -17.27 10.15 0.03
CA MET A 135 -16.86 9.05 -0.85
C MET A 135 -18.06 8.19 -1.27
N LEU A 136 -18.94 7.86 -0.33
CA LEU A 136 -20.20 7.15 -0.56
C LEU A 136 -21.12 7.92 -1.50
N GLY A 137 -21.38 9.20 -1.18
CA GLY A 137 -22.25 10.05 -2.00
C GLY A 137 -21.75 10.28 -3.42
N LYS A 138 -20.44 10.14 -3.65
CA LYS A 138 -19.80 10.27 -4.98
C LYS A 138 -19.53 8.93 -5.66
N GLY A 139 -19.88 7.81 -5.02
CA GLY A 139 -19.77 6.47 -5.60
C GLY A 139 -18.36 5.88 -5.62
N TYR A 140 -17.41 6.45 -4.86
CA TYR A 140 -16.07 5.86 -4.72
C TYR A 140 -16.09 4.61 -3.82
N ILE A 141 -17.00 4.59 -2.85
CA ILE A 141 -17.32 3.41 -2.06
C ILE A 141 -18.75 3.01 -2.42
N SER A 142 -18.94 1.76 -2.81
CA SER A 142 -20.23 1.20 -3.24
C SER A 142 -20.30 -0.28 -2.91
N THR A 143 -21.39 -0.95 -3.30
CA THR A 143 -21.47 -2.42 -3.24
C THR A 143 -20.51 -3.10 -4.19
N ASP A 144 -20.04 -2.41 -5.23
CA ASP A 144 -19.24 -2.99 -6.31
C ASP A 144 -17.74 -2.76 -6.09
N ALA A 145 -17.38 -1.71 -5.35
CA ALA A 145 -16.04 -1.44 -4.86
C ALA A 145 -16.15 -0.93 -3.41
N ASN A 146 -15.84 -1.78 -2.44
CA ASN A 146 -16.22 -1.60 -1.03
C ASN A 146 -15.03 -1.60 -0.07
N SER A 147 -13.80 -1.56 -0.59
CA SER A 147 -12.60 -1.67 0.24
C SER A 147 -12.03 -0.30 0.61
N VAL A 148 -11.67 -0.14 1.88
CA VAL A 148 -11.08 1.06 2.45
C VAL A 148 -9.80 0.68 3.18
N LEU A 149 -8.71 1.40 2.92
CA LEU A 149 -7.45 1.27 3.64
C LEU A 149 -7.27 2.48 4.57
N ILE A 150 -7.00 2.18 5.84
CA ILE A 150 -6.69 3.16 6.88
C ILE A 150 -5.24 2.94 7.32
N SER A 151 -4.40 3.96 7.17
CA SER A 151 -3.00 3.83 7.60
C SER A 151 -2.62 4.94 8.58
N VAL A 152 -2.04 4.57 9.72
CA VAL A 152 -1.72 5.50 10.81
C VAL A 152 -0.20 5.60 11.00
N VAL A 153 0.35 6.80 10.85
CA VAL A 153 1.75 7.15 11.13
C VAL A 153 1.85 7.80 12.51
N GLY A 154 2.71 7.29 13.39
CA GLY A 154 3.01 7.89 14.70
C GLY A 154 1.86 7.86 15.73
N GLY A 155 0.74 7.21 15.42
CA GLY A 155 -0.41 7.03 16.31
C GLY A 155 -0.32 5.76 17.17
N SER A 156 -1.30 5.60 18.07
CA SER A 156 -1.43 4.39 18.90
C SER A 156 -2.22 3.30 18.17
N GLU A 157 -2.00 2.04 18.54
CA GLU A 157 -2.83 0.93 18.03
C GLU A 157 -4.32 1.15 18.32
N GLY A 158 -4.65 1.69 19.50
CA GLY A 158 -6.03 2.00 19.88
C GLY A 158 -6.70 3.04 18.97
N LEU A 159 -5.94 4.00 18.41
CA LEU A 159 -6.49 4.95 17.44
C LEU A 159 -6.88 4.23 16.14
N ARG A 160 -6.00 3.37 15.63
CA ARG A 160 -6.26 2.59 14.41
C ARG A 160 -7.48 1.68 14.57
N GLU A 161 -7.56 0.93 15.67
CA GLU A 161 -8.68 0.03 15.96
C GLU A 161 -10.00 0.79 16.06
N ARG A 162 -9.99 1.95 16.74
CA ARG A 162 -11.17 2.80 16.89
C ARG A 162 -11.69 3.30 15.54
N LEU A 163 -10.82 3.83 14.68
CA LEU A 163 -11.20 4.30 13.35
C LEU A 163 -11.69 3.16 12.45
N THR A 164 -11.08 1.98 12.56
CA THR A 164 -11.51 0.79 11.81
C THR A 164 -12.93 0.40 12.18
N ALA A 165 -13.24 0.35 13.48
CA ALA A 165 -14.57 0.03 13.97
C ALA A 165 -15.61 1.07 13.53
N GLU A 166 -15.29 2.36 13.63
CA GLU A 166 -16.18 3.45 13.24
C GLU A 166 -16.48 3.43 11.73
N ILE A 167 -15.46 3.24 10.88
CA ILE A 167 -15.66 3.12 9.43
C ILE A 167 -16.48 1.87 9.09
N THR A 168 -16.21 0.73 9.74
CA THR A 168 -17.01 -0.48 9.53
C THR A 168 -18.49 -0.25 9.85
N GLU A 169 -18.79 0.39 11.00
CA GLU A 169 -20.16 0.71 11.41
C GLU A 169 -20.85 1.69 10.45
N LEU A 170 -20.13 2.69 9.93
CA LEU A 170 -20.67 3.62 8.94
C LEU A 170 -21.05 2.90 7.63
N LEU A 171 -20.15 2.08 7.10
CA LEU A 171 -20.40 1.35 5.85
C LEU A 171 -21.60 0.40 6.02
N ASP A 172 -21.67 -0.33 7.14
CA ASP A 172 -22.80 -1.21 7.45
C ASP A 172 -24.13 -0.45 7.57
N THR A 173 -24.12 0.76 8.14
CA THR A 173 -25.30 1.62 8.26
C THR A 173 -25.85 2.05 6.91
N ASP A 174 -24.97 2.32 5.94
CA ASP A 174 -25.33 2.64 4.55
C ASP A 174 -25.58 1.38 3.70
N GLY A 175 -25.62 0.19 4.31
CA GLY A 175 -25.93 -1.08 3.65
C GLY A 175 -24.78 -1.63 2.80
N ILE A 176 -23.57 -1.10 2.98
CA ILE A 176 -22.35 -1.55 2.30
C ILE A 176 -21.59 -2.41 3.30
N SER A 177 -21.61 -3.72 3.10
CA SER A 177 -20.69 -4.60 3.84
C SER A 177 -19.29 -4.39 3.28
N GLY A 178 -18.57 -3.40 3.80
CA GLY A 178 -17.26 -2.99 3.32
C GLY A 178 -16.12 -3.84 3.85
N ALA A 179 -15.02 -3.89 3.11
CA ALA A 179 -13.75 -4.36 3.65
C ALA A 179 -12.92 -3.19 4.17
N VAL A 180 -12.46 -3.28 5.41
CA VAL A 180 -11.61 -2.27 6.01
C VAL A 180 -10.25 -2.89 6.34
N LEU A 181 -9.25 -2.51 5.55
CA LEU A 181 -7.85 -2.77 5.82
C LEU A 181 -7.31 -1.68 6.74
N SER A 182 -6.53 -2.06 7.74
CA SER A 182 -5.90 -1.10 8.63
C SER A 182 -4.47 -1.48 8.98
N GLN A 183 -3.58 -0.50 8.98
CA GLN A 183 -2.16 -0.73 9.24
C GLN A 183 -1.51 0.43 10.02
N ASN A 184 -0.44 0.10 10.73
CA ASN A 184 0.50 1.11 11.22
C ASN A 184 1.59 1.30 10.17
N VAL A 185 1.93 2.56 9.88
CA VAL A 185 2.94 2.89 8.88
C VAL A 185 4.26 3.19 9.55
N THR A 186 5.31 2.51 9.09
CA THR A 186 6.69 2.83 9.45
C THR A 186 7.35 3.53 8.27
N VAL A 187 7.46 4.85 8.35
CA VAL A 187 7.99 5.66 7.26
C VAL A 187 9.47 5.36 7.07
N SER A 188 9.82 4.82 5.90
CA SER A 188 11.19 4.68 5.42
C SER A 188 11.45 5.67 4.28
N GLY A 189 12.72 5.97 4.00
CA GLY A 189 13.07 6.85 2.88
C GLY A 189 12.68 6.28 1.52
N GLU A 190 12.76 4.97 1.36
CA GLU A 190 12.34 4.24 0.15
C GLU A 190 10.83 4.31 -0.05
N LEU A 191 10.06 4.06 1.01
CA LEU A 191 8.60 4.11 0.99
C LEU A 191 8.10 5.49 0.58
N LYS A 192 8.69 6.53 1.15
CA LYS A 192 8.37 7.92 0.82
C LYS A 192 8.70 8.24 -0.64
N THR A 193 9.85 7.78 -1.14
CA THR A 193 10.25 7.98 -2.54
C THR A 193 9.28 7.28 -3.48
N ALA A 194 8.83 6.07 -3.14
CA ALA A 194 7.84 5.34 -3.93
C ALA A 194 6.48 6.06 -3.92
N ALA A 195 5.99 6.48 -2.75
CA ALA A 195 4.74 7.24 -2.62
C ALA A 195 4.76 8.52 -3.48
N GLU A 196 5.85 9.29 -3.43
CA GLU A 196 6.06 10.48 -4.25
C GLU A 196 6.14 10.15 -5.75
N LYS A 197 6.88 9.10 -6.14
CA LYS A 197 7.04 8.68 -7.55
C LYS A 197 5.69 8.34 -8.19
N TYR A 198 4.84 7.62 -7.47
CA TYR A 198 3.57 7.09 -8.00
C TYR A 198 2.35 7.96 -7.63
N GLY A 199 2.52 9.06 -6.90
CA GLY A 199 1.42 9.96 -6.52
C GLY A 199 0.38 9.29 -5.61
N ILE A 200 0.83 8.45 -4.68
CA ILE A 200 -0.02 7.70 -3.75
C ILE A 200 0.33 8.06 -2.29
N THR A 201 -0.52 7.68 -1.34
CA THR A 201 -0.19 7.82 0.08
C THR A 201 0.95 6.87 0.48
N GLU A 202 1.67 7.24 1.54
CA GLU A 202 2.63 6.32 2.19
C GLU A 202 1.93 5.04 2.69
N GLY A 203 0.66 5.14 3.07
CA GLY A 203 -0.18 4.00 3.45
C GLY A 203 -0.34 2.99 2.32
N LYS A 204 -0.84 3.43 1.16
CA LYS A 204 -0.98 2.56 -0.01
C LYS A 204 0.37 2.00 -0.46
N ALA A 205 1.43 2.80 -0.46
CA ALA A 205 2.78 2.34 -0.78
C ALA A 205 3.25 1.20 0.15
N GLN A 206 2.93 1.27 1.44
CA GLN A 206 3.27 0.20 2.38
C GLN A 206 2.46 -1.07 2.16
N LEU A 207 1.19 -0.93 1.77
CA LEU A 207 0.38 -2.10 1.41
C LEU A 207 0.97 -2.81 0.19
N ILE A 208 1.33 -2.06 -0.86
CA ILE A 208 1.97 -2.59 -2.07
C ILE A 208 3.29 -3.30 -1.74
N ASP A 209 4.17 -2.68 -0.95
CA ASP A 209 5.43 -3.28 -0.50
C ASP A 209 5.21 -4.63 0.23
N ARG A 210 4.15 -4.73 1.05
CA ARG A 210 3.79 -5.98 1.73
C ARG A 210 3.27 -7.06 0.77
N ILE A 211 2.48 -6.66 -0.23
CA ILE A 211 1.97 -7.57 -1.26
C ILE A 211 3.14 -8.16 -2.04
N ILE A 212 4.07 -7.32 -2.52
CA ILE A 212 5.27 -7.76 -3.26
C ILE A 212 6.18 -8.66 -2.41
N LYS A 213 6.31 -8.38 -1.10
CA LYS A 213 7.10 -9.23 -0.20
C LYS A 213 6.48 -10.61 0.00
N ASN A 214 5.15 -10.70 -0.06
CA ASN A 214 4.46 -11.98 0.03
C ASN A 214 4.47 -12.72 -1.31
N ASP A 215 4.40 -11.97 -2.40
CA ASP A 215 4.36 -12.47 -3.78
C ASP A 215 5.30 -11.67 -4.69
N PRO A 216 6.56 -12.12 -4.85
CA PRO A 216 7.58 -11.39 -5.60
C PRO A 216 7.36 -11.34 -7.12
N ARG A 217 6.30 -11.97 -7.64
CA ARG A 217 5.94 -11.91 -9.07
C ARG A 217 5.46 -10.51 -9.45
N HIS A 218 4.82 -9.79 -8.52
CA HIS A 218 4.34 -8.44 -8.80
C HIS A 218 5.43 -7.39 -8.70
N THR A 219 5.20 -6.25 -9.37
CA THR A 219 6.04 -5.06 -9.26
C THR A 219 5.28 -3.89 -8.63
N PHE A 220 6.01 -2.89 -8.16
CA PHE A 220 5.36 -1.70 -7.62
C PHE A 220 4.57 -0.94 -8.69
N GLU A 221 5.05 -0.96 -9.93
CA GLU A 221 4.45 -0.26 -11.06
C GLU A 221 3.08 -0.84 -11.42
N THR A 222 2.98 -2.17 -11.54
CA THR A 222 1.72 -2.85 -11.85
C THR A 222 0.68 -2.66 -10.74
N LEU A 223 1.11 -2.65 -9.47
CA LEU A 223 0.19 -2.52 -8.33
C LEU A 223 -0.19 -1.07 -7.98
N ALA A 224 0.65 -0.07 -8.29
CA ALA A 224 0.41 1.32 -7.90
C ALA A 224 -0.87 1.91 -8.54
N GLY A 225 -1.19 1.46 -9.76
CA GLY A 225 -2.38 1.88 -10.51
C GLY A 225 -3.70 1.30 -9.98
N LEU A 226 -3.65 0.21 -9.21
CA LEU A 226 -4.83 -0.51 -8.76
C LEU A 226 -5.57 0.19 -7.63
N SER A 227 -6.89 0.00 -7.56
CA SER A 227 -7.70 0.44 -6.42
C SER A 227 -7.38 -0.34 -5.16
N ILE A 228 -7.73 0.20 -3.99
CA ILE A 228 -7.63 -0.56 -2.73
C ILE A 228 -8.49 -1.83 -2.78
N ASN A 229 -9.61 -1.82 -3.53
CA ASN A 229 -10.43 -3.03 -3.70
C ASN A 229 -9.68 -4.12 -4.47
N GLU A 230 -9.01 -3.78 -5.57
CA GLU A 230 -8.18 -4.72 -6.34
C GLU A 230 -6.98 -5.22 -5.51
N LEU A 231 -6.25 -4.34 -4.83
CA LEU A 231 -5.14 -4.76 -3.95
C LEU A 231 -5.60 -5.70 -2.82
N ASN A 232 -6.80 -5.47 -2.27
CA ASN A 232 -7.39 -6.33 -1.26
C ASN A 232 -7.83 -7.69 -1.84
N LEU A 233 -8.23 -7.76 -3.10
CA LEU A 233 -8.56 -9.02 -3.78
C LEU A 233 -7.31 -9.87 -4.02
N ILE A 234 -6.23 -9.28 -4.53
CA ILE A 234 -4.96 -9.98 -4.83
C ILE A 234 -4.30 -10.50 -3.54
N SER A 235 -4.49 -9.78 -2.44
CA SER A 235 -4.00 -10.18 -1.12
C SER A 235 -5.00 -10.98 -0.30
N ALA A 236 -6.19 -11.30 -0.83
CA ALA A 236 -7.21 -12.04 -0.10
C ALA A 236 -6.70 -13.44 0.25
N GLY A 237 -6.89 -13.85 1.51
CA GLY A 237 -6.42 -15.15 2.01
C GLY A 237 -4.92 -15.19 2.35
N LYS A 238 -4.12 -14.20 1.92
CA LYS A 238 -2.71 -14.04 2.29
C LYS A 238 -2.60 -13.33 3.66
N THR A 239 -1.66 -13.76 4.50
CA THR A 239 -1.37 -13.07 5.77
C THR A 239 -0.34 -11.97 5.52
N LEU A 240 -0.80 -10.72 5.48
CA LEU A 240 0.09 -9.57 5.39
C LEU A 240 0.50 -9.11 6.79
N ASP A 241 1.80 -9.02 7.04
CA ASP A 241 2.33 -8.51 8.31
C ASP A 241 1.74 -7.12 8.63
N ASN A 242 1.42 -6.83 9.89
CA ASN A 242 0.94 -5.52 10.37
C ASN A 242 -0.24 -4.90 9.60
N VAL A 243 -0.99 -5.70 8.85
CA VAL A 243 -2.26 -5.31 8.23
C VAL A 243 -3.36 -6.12 8.91
N SER A 244 -4.35 -5.45 9.47
CA SER A 244 -5.58 -6.07 9.95
C SER A 244 -6.67 -5.87 8.93
N SER A 245 -7.45 -6.91 8.64
CA SER A 245 -8.59 -6.85 7.73
C SER A 245 -9.89 -7.14 8.47
N SER A 246 -10.93 -6.39 8.15
CA SER A 246 -12.33 -6.60 8.56
C SER A 246 -13.20 -6.64 7.31
N GLY A 247 -14.22 -7.49 7.27
CA GLY A 247 -15.08 -7.64 6.10
C GLY A 247 -14.42 -8.39 4.93
N LYS A 248 -15.00 -8.27 3.72
CA LYS A 248 -14.49 -8.90 2.49
C LYS A 248 -14.57 -7.94 1.30
N PRO A 249 -13.54 -7.89 0.44
CA PRO A 249 -13.60 -7.07 -0.76
C PRO A 249 -14.74 -7.52 -1.68
N SER A 250 -15.28 -6.57 -2.44
CA SER A 250 -16.33 -6.85 -3.41
C SER A 250 -15.73 -7.40 -4.69
N GLU A 251 -16.38 -8.43 -5.22
CA GLU A 251 -16.04 -9.07 -6.49
C GLU A 251 -17.07 -8.76 -7.59
N ASN A 252 -18.09 -7.94 -7.31
CA ASN A 252 -19.24 -7.75 -8.20
C ASN A 252 -18.89 -7.15 -9.58
N LEU A 253 -17.72 -6.52 -9.70
CA LEU A 253 -17.23 -5.96 -10.97
C LEU A 253 -16.62 -7.02 -11.90
N TYR A 254 -16.47 -8.26 -11.43
CA TYR A 254 -15.73 -9.32 -12.12
C TYR A 254 -16.63 -10.49 -12.54
N ILE A 255 -16.11 -11.31 -13.45
CA ILE A 255 -16.83 -12.45 -14.02
C ILE A 255 -17.14 -13.56 -13.01
N GLY A 256 -16.44 -13.58 -11.87
CA GLY A 256 -16.54 -14.59 -10.83
C GLY A 256 -15.65 -15.82 -11.10
N ALA A 257 -15.07 -16.37 -10.03
CA ALA A 257 -14.18 -17.53 -10.05
C ALA A 257 -14.77 -18.74 -10.81
N GLU A 258 -16.07 -19.03 -10.62
CA GLU A 258 -16.74 -20.14 -11.32
C GLU A 258 -16.77 -19.94 -12.84
N LYS A 259 -16.94 -18.69 -13.31
CA LYS A 259 -16.93 -18.41 -14.75
C LYS A 259 -15.51 -18.49 -15.30
N ALA A 260 -14.51 -17.99 -14.57
CA ALA A 260 -13.10 -18.11 -14.94
C ALA A 260 -12.68 -19.59 -15.06
N LYS A 261 -12.97 -20.41 -14.03
CA LYS A 261 -12.79 -21.87 -14.05
C LYS A 261 -13.39 -22.50 -15.31
N ASN A 262 -14.67 -22.20 -15.60
CA ASN A 262 -15.35 -22.78 -16.74
C ASN A 262 -14.75 -22.35 -18.10
N ILE A 263 -14.22 -21.12 -18.19
CA ILE A 263 -13.50 -20.65 -19.38
C ILE A 263 -12.20 -21.45 -19.56
N ALA A 264 -11.40 -21.59 -18.51
CA ALA A 264 -10.15 -22.35 -18.53
C ALA A 264 -10.37 -23.82 -18.93
N LEU A 265 -11.30 -24.52 -18.27
CA LEU A 265 -11.60 -25.93 -18.56
C LEU A 265 -12.14 -26.14 -19.97
N ALA A 266 -12.99 -25.24 -20.45
CA ALA A 266 -13.50 -25.29 -21.82
C ALA A 266 -12.39 -25.06 -22.85
N HIS A 267 -11.46 -24.13 -22.59
CA HIS A 267 -10.31 -23.89 -23.45
C HIS A 267 -9.36 -25.09 -23.47
N ALA A 268 -9.02 -25.63 -22.29
CA ALA A 268 -8.17 -26.81 -22.14
C ALA A 268 -8.80 -28.10 -22.70
N SER A 269 -10.10 -28.09 -23.02
CA SER A 269 -10.88 -29.30 -23.36
C SER A 269 -10.82 -30.38 -22.28
N VAL A 270 -10.73 -29.97 -21.00
CA VAL A 270 -10.67 -30.84 -19.83
C VAL A 270 -12.04 -30.91 -19.17
N ALA A 271 -12.51 -32.13 -18.88
CA ALA A 271 -13.75 -32.30 -18.13
C ALA A 271 -13.51 -32.01 -16.63
N GLU A 272 -14.45 -31.33 -15.96
CA GLU A 272 -14.35 -31.01 -14.54
C GLU A 272 -14.10 -32.24 -13.65
N SER A 273 -14.56 -33.44 -14.07
CA SER A 273 -14.31 -34.70 -13.36
C SER A 273 -12.85 -35.16 -13.38
N ASP A 274 -12.04 -34.65 -14.30
CA ASP A 274 -10.65 -35.02 -14.50
C ASP A 274 -9.66 -34.01 -13.88
N VAL A 275 -10.19 -32.94 -13.27
CA VAL A 275 -9.44 -31.84 -12.66
C VAL A 275 -8.97 -32.23 -11.25
N ARG A 276 -7.73 -31.89 -10.92
CA ARG A 276 -7.12 -32.02 -9.59
C ARG A 276 -6.40 -30.72 -9.23
N GLU A 277 -6.22 -30.48 -7.93
CA GLU A 277 -5.43 -29.34 -7.43
C GLU A 277 -5.85 -28.00 -8.08
N LEU A 278 -7.17 -27.79 -8.18
CA LEU A 278 -7.72 -26.57 -8.76
C LEU A 278 -7.59 -25.42 -7.76
N GLU A 279 -6.85 -24.40 -8.15
CA GLU A 279 -6.78 -23.10 -7.48
C GLU A 279 -7.33 -22.02 -8.41
N VAL A 280 -8.14 -21.11 -7.84
CA VAL A 280 -8.68 -19.96 -8.57
C VAL A 280 -8.49 -18.73 -7.70
N GLY A 281 -7.59 -17.84 -8.12
CA GLY A 281 -7.19 -16.65 -7.40
C GLY A 281 -7.36 -15.39 -8.24
N PHE A 282 -7.23 -14.23 -7.59
CA PHE A 282 -7.02 -12.97 -8.30
C PHE A 282 -5.52 -12.70 -8.36
N ASP A 283 -5.04 -12.34 -9.54
CA ASP A 283 -3.68 -11.85 -9.79
C ASP A 283 -3.78 -10.61 -10.70
N THR A 284 -2.66 -10.14 -11.21
CA THR A 284 -2.53 -8.97 -12.07
C THR A 284 -1.53 -9.25 -13.16
N GLU A 285 -1.92 -8.92 -14.38
CA GLU A 285 -1.06 -8.96 -15.56
C GLU A 285 -1.00 -7.56 -16.16
N ASP A 286 0.19 -6.97 -16.28
CA ASP A 286 0.40 -5.58 -16.73
C ASP A 286 -0.48 -4.53 -16.02
N GLY A 287 -0.72 -4.72 -14.72
CA GLY A 287 -1.60 -3.83 -13.94
C GLY A 287 -3.09 -3.97 -14.27
N MET A 288 -3.49 -4.99 -15.04
CA MET A 288 -4.86 -5.43 -15.21
C MET A 288 -5.16 -6.57 -14.24
N ILE A 289 -6.28 -6.48 -13.52
CA ILE A 289 -6.73 -7.57 -12.66
C ILE A 289 -7.20 -8.78 -13.50
N VAL A 290 -6.64 -9.95 -13.21
CA VAL A 290 -6.93 -11.23 -13.85
C VAL A 290 -7.38 -12.26 -12.80
N TYR A 291 -8.09 -13.29 -13.25
CA TYR A 291 -8.20 -14.54 -12.53
C TYR A 291 -7.07 -15.45 -12.97
N GLU A 292 -6.28 -15.93 -12.01
CA GLU A 292 -5.33 -17.02 -12.16
C GLU A 292 -6.09 -18.33 -11.89
N VAL A 293 -6.08 -19.25 -12.85
CA VAL A 293 -6.74 -20.55 -12.76
C VAL A 293 -5.72 -21.65 -13.01
N GLU A 294 -5.24 -22.24 -11.93
CA GLU A 294 -4.27 -23.32 -11.96
C GLU A 294 -4.95 -24.66 -11.68
N PHE A 295 -4.64 -25.70 -12.47
CA PHE A 295 -5.09 -27.06 -12.18
C PHE A 295 -4.24 -28.14 -12.83
N LYS A 296 -4.31 -29.35 -12.29
CA LYS A 296 -3.67 -30.54 -12.87
C LYS A 296 -4.68 -31.46 -13.55
N SER A 297 -4.34 -31.99 -14.72
CA SER A 297 -5.11 -33.05 -15.38
C SER A 297 -4.27 -33.89 -16.33
N ALA A 298 -4.52 -35.20 -16.35
CA ALA A 298 -3.88 -36.16 -17.25
C ALA A 298 -2.32 -36.13 -17.25
N GLY A 299 -1.69 -35.74 -16.13
CA GLY A 299 -0.23 -35.63 -16.01
C GLY A 299 0.35 -34.32 -16.57
N TYR A 300 -0.49 -33.31 -16.70
CA TYR A 300 -0.11 -31.95 -17.06
C TYR A 300 -0.62 -30.97 -16.01
N GLU A 301 0.13 -29.89 -15.83
CA GLU A 301 -0.31 -28.70 -15.13
C GLU A 301 -0.81 -27.68 -16.16
N TYR A 302 -1.81 -26.92 -15.77
CA TYR A 302 -2.42 -25.90 -16.60
C TYR A 302 -2.47 -24.60 -15.79
N ASP A 303 -1.95 -23.53 -16.37
CA ASP A 303 -2.01 -22.18 -15.83
C ASP A 303 -2.73 -21.28 -16.83
N TYR A 304 -3.65 -20.46 -16.33
CA TYR A 304 -4.50 -19.58 -17.10
C TYR A 304 -4.62 -18.24 -16.40
N GLU A 305 -4.33 -17.17 -17.13
CA GLU A 305 -4.69 -15.82 -16.73
C GLU A 305 -5.83 -15.31 -17.59
N ILE A 306 -6.92 -14.94 -16.93
CA ILE A 306 -8.17 -14.57 -17.56
C ILE A 306 -8.55 -13.16 -17.09
N ASP A 307 -8.70 -12.21 -18.01
CA ASP A 307 -9.18 -10.85 -17.70
C ASP A 307 -10.44 -10.94 -16.82
N ALA A 308 -10.33 -10.43 -15.59
CA ALA A 308 -11.35 -10.65 -14.59
C ALA A 308 -12.66 -9.92 -14.91
N LYS A 309 -12.65 -8.92 -15.80
CA LYS A 309 -13.84 -8.16 -16.21
C LYS A 309 -14.47 -8.76 -17.46
N THR A 310 -13.67 -9.16 -18.44
CA THR A 310 -14.17 -9.58 -19.76
C THR A 310 -14.26 -11.08 -19.93
N GLY A 311 -13.40 -11.85 -19.26
CA GLY A 311 -13.24 -13.28 -19.46
C GLY A 311 -12.40 -13.66 -20.68
N ASN A 312 -11.66 -12.70 -21.26
CA ASN A 312 -10.68 -13.01 -22.30
C ASN A 312 -9.49 -13.73 -21.68
N ILE A 313 -9.00 -14.76 -22.35
CA ILE A 313 -7.77 -15.47 -21.95
C ILE A 313 -6.59 -14.61 -22.39
N ILE A 314 -5.73 -14.27 -21.43
CA ILE A 314 -4.51 -13.47 -21.60
C ILE A 314 -3.31 -14.41 -21.71
N LYS A 315 -3.21 -15.36 -20.78
CA LYS A 315 -2.22 -16.44 -20.76
C LYS A 315 -2.93 -17.79 -20.70
N ALA A 316 -2.42 -18.76 -21.45
CA ALA A 316 -2.77 -20.17 -21.35
C ALA A 316 -1.51 -21.01 -21.52
N GLU A 317 -1.18 -21.80 -20.52
CA GLU A 317 0.03 -22.60 -20.44
C GLU A 317 -0.30 -24.04 -20.04
N LYS A 318 0.43 -25.00 -20.62
CA LYS A 318 0.24 -26.43 -20.40
C LYS A 318 1.61 -27.11 -20.39
N GLU A 319 2.03 -27.49 -19.19
CA GLU A 319 3.33 -28.11 -18.93
C GLU A 319 3.17 -29.53 -18.39
N ALA A 320 4.23 -30.34 -18.50
CA ALA A 320 4.22 -31.66 -17.90
C ALA A 320 4.24 -31.54 -16.37
N ASP A 321 3.45 -32.35 -15.68
CA ASP A 321 3.43 -32.36 -14.21
C ASP A 321 4.76 -32.91 -13.67
N ASP A 322 5.51 -32.07 -12.93
CA ASP A 322 6.83 -32.36 -12.37
C ASP A 322 6.81 -33.56 -11.40
N ASP A 323 5.66 -33.85 -10.78
CA ASP A 323 5.48 -35.01 -9.91
C ASP A 323 5.29 -36.33 -10.70
N VAL A 324 5.05 -36.23 -12.01
CA VAL A 324 4.94 -37.37 -12.90
C VAL A 324 6.28 -37.58 -13.61
N PRO A 325 6.96 -38.73 -13.42
CA PRO A 325 8.22 -38.97 -14.10
C PRO A 325 8.02 -38.85 -15.62
N PRO A 326 8.91 -38.14 -16.32
CA PRO A 326 8.75 -37.88 -17.74
C PRO A 326 8.51 -39.20 -18.46
N ALA A 327 7.48 -39.23 -19.29
CA ALA A 327 7.27 -40.36 -20.16
C ALA A 327 8.57 -40.57 -20.95
N THR A 328 9.15 -41.77 -20.86
CA THR A 328 10.49 -42.04 -21.38
C THR A 328 10.62 -41.57 -22.83
N ASP A 329 11.44 -40.54 -23.04
CA ASP A 329 11.74 -40.05 -24.37
C ASP A 329 12.38 -41.14 -25.21
N THR A 330 11.72 -41.43 -26.33
CA THR A 330 12.39 -42.08 -27.45
C THR A 330 13.01 -40.96 -28.28
N PRO A 331 14.31 -41.02 -28.63
CA PRO A 331 14.92 -40.05 -29.52
C PRO A 331 14.29 -40.21 -30.89
N ASP A 332 13.29 -39.38 -31.15
CA ASP A 332 12.38 -39.56 -32.26
C ASP A 332 12.74 -38.56 -33.36
N THR A 333 13.26 -39.12 -34.44
CA THR A 333 13.68 -38.44 -35.67
C THR A 333 12.49 -38.25 -36.64
N GLY A 334 11.29 -38.08 -36.07
CA GLY A 334 10.06 -37.81 -36.79
C GLY A 334 10.05 -36.47 -37.53
N ASN A 335 9.25 -36.39 -38.59
CA ASN A 335 9.03 -35.15 -39.31
C ASN A 335 8.46 -34.10 -38.35
N THR A 336 9.11 -32.94 -38.28
CA THR A 336 8.65 -31.79 -37.48
C THR A 336 7.93 -30.80 -38.38
N ILE A 337 7.02 -30.00 -37.82
CA ILE A 337 6.52 -28.81 -38.49
C ILE A 337 7.69 -27.89 -38.82
N THR A 338 7.47 -27.00 -39.78
CA THR A 338 8.41 -25.96 -40.17
C THR A 338 8.19 -24.69 -39.37
N ALA A 339 9.18 -23.81 -39.34
CA ALA A 339 9.06 -22.49 -38.71
C ALA A 339 7.89 -21.68 -39.30
N GLU A 340 7.64 -21.79 -40.61
CA GLU A 340 6.52 -21.09 -41.25
C GLU A 340 5.15 -21.69 -40.88
N GLU A 341 5.08 -23.00 -40.65
CA GLU A 341 3.87 -23.63 -40.10
C GLU A 341 3.62 -23.20 -38.65
N ALA A 342 4.67 -23.12 -37.82
CA ALA A 342 4.57 -22.61 -36.45
C ALA A 342 4.06 -21.16 -36.41
N LYS A 343 4.64 -20.26 -37.22
CA LYS A 343 4.13 -18.88 -37.38
C LYS A 343 2.67 -18.84 -37.82
N ALA A 344 2.28 -19.68 -38.78
CA ALA A 344 0.89 -19.73 -39.25
C ALA A 344 -0.09 -20.23 -38.18
N ILE A 345 0.33 -21.16 -37.31
CA ILE A 345 -0.43 -21.62 -36.15
C ILE A 345 -0.62 -20.47 -35.15
N ALA A 346 0.48 -19.82 -34.74
CA ALA A 346 0.46 -18.70 -33.80
C ALA A 346 -0.43 -17.54 -34.29
N LEU A 347 -0.24 -17.07 -35.54
CA LEU A 347 -1.05 -16.00 -36.13
C LEU A 347 -2.53 -16.34 -36.21
N LYS A 348 -2.85 -17.59 -36.58
CA LYS A 348 -4.24 -18.05 -36.66
C LYS A 348 -4.88 -18.09 -35.27
N HIS A 349 -4.15 -18.54 -34.26
CA HIS A 349 -4.61 -18.57 -32.87
C HIS A 349 -4.84 -17.16 -32.34
N ALA A 350 -3.86 -16.26 -32.51
CA ALA A 350 -3.93 -14.86 -32.11
C ALA A 350 -5.00 -14.04 -32.88
N GLY A 351 -5.53 -14.57 -33.99
CA GLY A 351 -6.40 -13.81 -34.89
C GLY A 351 -5.68 -12.66 -35.61
N VAL A 352 -4.34 -12.70 -35.67
CA VAL A 352 -3.51 -11.67 -36.28
C VAL A 352 -3.21 -12.03 -37.73
N LYS A 353 -3.33 -11.05 -38.64
CA LYS A 353 -2.93 -11.24 -40.03
C LYS A 353 -1.41 -11.14 -40.14
N ALA A 354 -0.79 -12.00 -40.94
CA ALA A 354 0.67 -12.02 -41.14
C ALA A 354 1.26 -10.65 -41.55
N GLU A 355 0.52 -9.83 -42.30
CA GLU A 355 0.96 -8.49 -42.72
C GLU A 355 1.02 -7.45 -41.58
N ASN A 356 0.38 -7.74 -40.45
CA ASN A 356 0.34 -6.89 -39.26
C ASN A 356 1.27 -7.37 -38.15
N ALA A 357 1.95 -8.50 -38.34
CA ALA A 357 2.85 -9.09 -37.36
C ALA A 357 4.31 -8.77 -37.67
N VAL A 358 5.05 -8.39 -36.65
CA VAL A 358 6.51 -8.25 -36.70
C VAL A 358 7.09 -9.35 -35.83
N PHE A 359 7.69 -10.37 -36.46
CA PHE A 359 8.30 -11.49 -35.73
C PHE A 359 9.67 -11.10 -35.18
N ASP A 360 9.85 -11.26 -33.88
CA ASP A 360 11.11 -11.04 -33.19
C ASP A 360 11.89 -12.35 -33.06
N LYS A 361 11.18 -13.47 -32.83
CA LYS A 361 11.77 -14.80 -32.67
C LYS A 361 10.94 -15.90 -33.36
N THR A 362 11.63 -16.88 -33.94
CA THR A 362 11.02 -18.13 -34.40
C THR A 362 12.09 -19.21 -34.42
N GLU A 363 12.29 -19.88 -33.30
CA GLU A 363 13.39 -20.82 -33.12
C GLU A 363 12.89 -22.16 -32.56
N LYS A 364 13.70 -23.21 -32.71
CA LYS A 364 13.42 -24.49 -32.08
C LYS A 364 14.11 -24.52 -30.73
N ASP A 365 13.39 -24.93 -29.70
CA ASP A 365 13.95 -25.17 -28.37
C ASP A 365 13.53 -26.54 -27.81
N HIS A 366 14.03 -26.90 -26.63
CA HIS A 366 13.59 -28.05 -25.86
C HIS A 366 13.08 -27.61 -24.49
N GLU A 367 11.81 -27.88 -24.23
CA GLU A 367 11.19 -27.75 -22.92
C GLU A 367 10.83 -29.13 -22.40
N ASP A 368 11.22 -29.47 -21.17
CA ASP A 368 10.92 -30.76 -20.55
C ASP A 368 11.24 -32.01 -21.40
N GLY A 369 12.29 -31.90 -22.24
CA GLY A 369 12.68 -32.96 -23.18
C GLY A 369 11.88 -33.00 -24.49
N ARG A 370 10.85 -32.16 -24.61
CA ARG A 370 10.00 -31.99 -25.79
C ARG A 370 10.58 -30.92 -26.72
N LEU A 371 10.73 -31.25 -28.01
CA LEU A 371 11.12 -30.27 -29.02
C LEU A 371 9.93 -29.35 -29.33
N VAL A 372 10.11 -28.05 -29.13
CA VAL A 372 9.11 -27.01 -29.35
C VAL A 372 9.62 -25.95 -30.34
N TYR A 373 8.68 -25.17 -30.88
CA TYR A 373 8.95 -23.90 -31.56
C TYR A 373 8.52 -22.77 -30.66
N GLU A 374 9.44 -21.85 -30.38
CA GLU A 374 9.18 -20.60 -29.70
C GLU A 374 8.95 -19.51 -30.75
N VAL A 375 7.80 -18.84 -30.71
CA VAL A 375 7.36 -17.86 -31.71
C VAL A 375 6.92 -16.57 -31.03
N GLU A 376 7.81 -15.59 -31.01
CA GLU A 376 7.52 -14.25 -30.51
C GLU A 376 7.22 -13.28 -31.66
N PHE A 377 6.14 -12.51 -31.54
CA PHE A 377 5.84 -11.44 -32.48
C PHE A 377 5.03 -10.30 -31.86
N LYS A 378 5.21 -9.10 -32.42
CA LYS A 378 4.47 -7.90 -32.03
C LYS A 378 3.37 -7.56 -33.03
N SER A 379 2.21 -7.16 -32.53
CA SER A 379 1.11 -6.65 -33.36
C SER A 379 0.18 -5.75 -32.54
N ALA A 380 -0.14 -4.57 -33.09
CA ALA A 380 -1.12 -3.65 -32.52
C ALA A 380 -0.85 -3.21 -31.06
N GLY A 381 0.44 -3.08 -30.68
CA GLY A 381 0.85 -2.67 -29.33
C GLY A 381 0.81 -3.79 -28.30
N TYR A 382 0.83 -5.04 -28.75
CA TYR A 382 0.94 -6.22 -27.90
C TYR A 382 2.10 -7.08 -28.40
N GLU A 383 2.80 -7.69 -27.45
CA GLU A 383 3.70 -8.81 -27.70
C GLU A 383 2.90 -10.11 -27.56
N TYR A 384 3.29 -11.10 -28.33
CA TYR A 384 2.67 -12.42 -28.36
C TYR A 384 3.77 -13.45 -28.27
N ASP A 385 3.68 -14.31 -27.27
CA ASP A 385 4.60 -15.42 -27.06
C ASP A 385 3.86 -16.76 -27.19
N TYR A 386 4.50 -17.71 -27.85
CA TYR A 386 3.94 -19.01 -28.19
C TYR A 386 4.99 -20.10 -28.14
N GLU A 387 4.67 -21.18 -27.43
CA GLU A 387 5.37 -22.45 -27.54
C GLU A 387 4.49 -23.48 -28.22
N ILE A 388 5.01 -24.06 -29.30
CA ILE A 388 4.26 -24.97 -30.16
C ILE A 388 5.04 -26.28 -30.28
N ASP A 389 4.41 -27.42 -29.96
CA ASP A 389 5.02 -28.73 -30.14
C ASP A 389 5.48 -28.92 -31.59
N ALA A 390 6.77 -29.18 -31.78
CA ALA A 390 7.36 -29.23 -33.10
C ALA A 390 6.93 -30.46 -33.92
N LYS A 391 6.33 -31.49 -33.34
CA LYS A 391 5.81 -32.69 -34.02
C LYS A 391 4.32 -32.59 -34.36
N THR A 392 3.51 -32.06 -33.45
CA THR A 392 2.05 -32.08 -33.52
C THR A 392 1.46 -30.74 -33.94
N GLY A 393 2.17 -29.63 -33.69
CA GLY A 393 1.64 -28.28 -33.84
C GLY A 393 0.63 -27.89 -32.76
N GLU A 394 0.56 -28.64 -31.66
CA GLU A 394 -0.21 -28.28 -30.47
C GLU A 394 0.41 -27.04 -29.81
N ILE A 395 -0.43 -26.06 -29.45
CA ILE A 395 -0.02 -24.88 -28.69
C ILE A 395 0.05 -25.28 -27.21
N LEU A 396 1.22 -25.10 -26.60
CA LEU A 396 1.51 -25.43 -25.20
C LEU A 396 1.42 -24.16 -24.35
N LYS A 397 2.01 -23.08 -24.84
CA LYS A 397 1.91 -21.75 -24.27
C LYS A 397 1.34 -20.78 -25.29
N ALA A 398 0.45 -19.91 -24.86
CA ALA A 398 -0.01 -18.73 -25.58
C ALA A 398 -0.20 -17.59 -24.60
N GLU A 399 0.55 -16.52 -24.79
CA GLU A 399 0.57 -15.35 -23.92
C GLU A 399 0.42 -14.07 -24.76
N LYS A 400 -0.24 -13.07 -24.19
CA LYS A 400 -0.49 -11.77 -24.83
C LYS A 400 -0.35 -10.65 -23.81
N GLU A 401 0.81 -10.02 -23.80
CA GLU A 401 1.15 -8.88 -22.95
C GLU A 401 1.14 -7.57 -23.74
N SER A 402 1.07 -6.45 -23.04
CA SER A 402 1.21 -5.13 -23.67
C SER A 402 2.67 -4.86 -24.05
N ASP A 403 2.89 -4.39 -25.28
CA ASP A 403 4.23 -4.01 -25.76
C ASP A 403 4.62 -2.70 -25.07
N ASP A 404 5.46 -2.82 -24.04
CA ASP A 404 5.96 -1.74 -23.19
C ASP A 404 6.81 -0.74 -24.00
N VAL A 405 6.14 0.08 -24.81
CA VAL A 405 6.68 1.38 -25.17
C VAL A 405 6.51 2.24 -23.92
N GLU A 406 7.61 2.41 -23.16
CA GLU A 406 7.71 3.32 -22.00
C GLU A 406 6.66 4.44 -22.11
N PRO A 407 5.65 4.49 -21.22
CA PRO A 407 4.72 5.60 -21.25
C PRO A 407 5.54 6.88 -21.09
N PRO A 408 5.34 7.91 -21.93
CA PRO A 408 6.05 9.16 -21.73
C PRO A 408 5.75 9.62 -20.32
N ILE A 409 6.80 9.73 -19.49
CA ILE A 409 6.76 10.41 -18.20
C ILE A 409 5.86 11.63 -18.39
N PRO A 410 4.81 11.83 -17.58
CA PRO A 410 3.93 12.97 -17.77
C PRO A 410 4.80 14.22 -17.69
N VAL A 411 5.03 14.85 -18.84
CA VAL A 411 5.83 16.06 -18.97
C VAL A 411 4.99 17.17 -18.38
N THR A 412 5.07 17.36 -17.07
CA THR A 412 4.58 18.57 -16.44
C THR A 412 5.53 19.70 -16.85
N GLY A 413 5.17 20.43 -17.89
CA GLY A 413 5.84 21.66 -18.29
C GLY A 413 5.92 21.82 -19.80
N ASP A 414 5.34 22.92 -20.29
CA ASP A 414 5.31 23.39 -21.68
C ASP A 414 6.41 22.81 -22.57
N THR A 415 6.00 22.00 -23.55
CA THR A 415 6.91 21.47 -24.57
C THR A 415 7.40 22.61 -25.46
N ILE A 416 8.68 22.96 -25.33
CA ILE A 416 9.35 23.82 -26.30
C ILE A 416 9.70 23.00 -27.55
N THR A 417 9.57 23.63 -28.72
CA THR A 417 9.91 22.98 -29.99
C THR A 417 11.43 22.73 -30.10
N ALA A 418 11.84 21.76 -30.92
CA ALA A 418 13.27 21.47 -31.17
C ALA A 418 14.04 22.72 -31.67
N ASP A 419 13.35 23.61 -32.37
CA ASP A 419 13.91 24.88 -32.83
C ASP A 419 14.10 25.89 -31.70
N GLU A 420 13.18 25.95 -30.73
CA GLU A 420 13.33 26.78 -29.53
C GLU A 420 14.46 26.27 -28.63
N ALA A 421 14.60 24.96 -28.46
CA ALA A 421 15.71 24.35 -27.72
C ALA A 421 17.07 24.71 -28.34
N LYS A 422 17.18 24.66 -29.67
CA LYS A 422 18.39 25.03 -30.41
C LYS A 422 18.70 26.52 -30.28
N SER A 423 17.68 27.37 -30.26
CA SER A 423 17.83 28.82 -30.17
C SER A 423 18.23 29.29 -28.76
N ILE A 424 17.87 28.54 -27.71
CA ILE A 424 18.31 28.80 -26.33
C ILE A 424 19.78 28.40 -26.15
N ALA A 425 20.19 27.25 -26.69
CA ALA A 425 21.58 26.76 -26.60
C ALA A 425 22.59 27.72 -27.27
N LEU A 426 22.20 28.37 -28.37
CA LEU A 426 23.03 29.33 -29.10
C LEU A 426 23.13 30.73 -28.45
N LYS A 427 22.28 31.06 -27.47
CA LYS A 427 22.36 32.34 -26.73
C LYS A 427 23.32 32.29 -25.54
N HIS A 428 23.75 31.10 -25.14
CA HIS A 428 24.66 30.88 -24.01
C HIS A 428 26.05 30.36 -24.43
N ALA A 429 26.33 30.33 -25.74
CA ALA A 429 27.66 30.21 -26.32
C ALA A 429 28.09 31.58 -26.87
#